data_AF-A0A3D3HED4-F1
#
_entry.id   AF-A0A3D3HED4-F1
#
_cell.length_a   1.000
_cell.length_b   1.000
_cell.length_c   1.000
_cell.angle_alpha   90.00
_cell.angle_beta   90.00
_cell.angle_gamma   90.00
#
_symmetry.space_group_name_H-M   'P 1'
#
loop_
_entity.id
_entity.type
_entity.pdbx_description
1 polymer ?
#
loop_
_entity_poly.entity_id
_entity_poly.type
_entity_poly.pdbx_seq_one_letter_code
_entity_poly.pdbx_strand_id
1 'polypeptide(L)'
;VIFGAEAFAFTQGEWLFTGTNSGPNMRMGPGQIPRENIVWLDSVLNVPVNREMKVISVNHYPLDDGLNNWYELTDRLKKLDTRLAICGHGHSNRVMNFEGIPALMCRSNLRAGRDRGGYNILTINGDTLLTAAVRHPVAGDTIAETMPVWATVRLERHDFNADKTTWPRPDYSMNDKYVNVRETWRLQENADIGAGATVTGKLAVITNTAGEIKALSLRNGRVRWNVPTGAKIYSTPATAGRRVIAASADGMVRALSLKSGKLLWSFNTGQPVVASPVVSGGRVFITGSSGRCHALDLTDGT
;
A
#
# COMPACT_ATOMS: atom_id res chain seq x y z
N VAL A 1 10.32 -15.55 6.57
CA VAL A 1 8.96 -15.02 6.81
C VAL A 1 7.98 -15.96 6.11
N ILE A 2 6.97 -16.48 6.81
CA ILE A 2 6.08 -17.56 6.29
C ILE A 2 5.27 -17.10 5.06
N PHE A 3 5.10 -15.78 4.89
CA PHE A 3 4.66 -15.15 3.64
C PHE A 3 5.73 -14.18 3.17
N GLY A 4 6.74 -14.65 2.46
CA GLY A 4 7.85 -13.81 1.94
C GLY A 4 7.42 -12.69 0.97
N ALA A 5 6.13 -12.40 0.84
CA ALA A 5 5.53 -11.37 0.00
C ALA A 5 4.44 -10.61 0.80
N GLU A 6 4.38 -9.29 0.61
CA GLU A 6 3.37 -8.39 1.18
C GLU A 6 1.97 -8.58 0.52
N ALA A 7 1.84 -9.47 -0.45
CA ALA A 7 0.58 -9.82 -1.09
C ALA A 7 0.62 -11.30 -1.50
N PHE A 8 -0.54 -11.95 -1.65
CA PHE A 8 -0.59 -13.36 -2.02
C PHE A 8 -1.80 -13.70 -2.89
N ALA A 9 -1.63 -14.68 -3.77
CA ALA A 9 -2.73 -15.29 -4.49
C ALA A 9 -2.49 -16.80 -4.61
N PHE A 10 -3.51 -17.60 -4.37
CA PHE A 10 -3.47 -19.04 -4.61
C PHE A 10 -4.85 -19.59 -4.90
N THR A 11 -4.89 -20.75 -5.52
CA THR A 11 -6.12 -21.42 -5.95
C THR A 11 -6.32 -22.72 -5.18
N GLN A 12 -7.57 -23.07 -4.87
CA GLN A 12 -7.94 -24.37 -4.33
C GLN A 12 -9.31 -24.79 -4.90
N GLY A 13 -9.33 -25.79 -5.77
CA GLY A 13 -10.56 -26.14 -6.51
C GLY A 13 -11.04 -24.95 -7.34
N GLU A 14 -12.30 -24.57 -7.20
CA GLU A 14 -12.92 -23.42 -7.88
C GLU A 14 -12.71 -22.08 -7.15
N TRP A 15 -11.91 -22.07 -6.07
CA TRP A 15 -11.68 -20.88 -5.25
C TRP A 15 -10.36 -20.20 -5.59
N LEU A 16 -10.42 -18.88 -5.74
CA LEU A 16 -9.27 -17.98 -5.76
C LEU A 16 -9.21 -17.22 -4.43
N PHE A 17 -8.10 -17.38 -3.71
CA PHE A 17 -7.80 -16.61 -2.51
C PHE A 17 -6.83 -15.51 -2.89
N THR A 18 -7.19 -14.26 -2.59
CA THR A 18 -6.33 -13.10 -2.81
C THR A 18 -6.09 -12.36 -1.51
N GLY A 19 -4.90 -11.79 -1.36
CA GLY A 19 -4.50 -11.03 -0.20
C GLY A 19 -3.69 -9.82 -0.58
N THR A 20 -4.10 -8.64 -0.13
CA THR A 20 -3.30 -7.41 -0.22
C THR A 20 -2.84 -6.97 1.17
N ASN A 21 -1.58 -6.55 1.30
CA ASN A 21 -1.19 -5.75 2.46
C ASN A 21 -1.84 -4.38 2.40
N SER A 22 -2.22 -3.86 3.56
CA SER A 22 -2.61 -2.47 3.77
C SER A 22 -2.06 -1.99 5.09
N GLY A 23 -1.56 -0.77 5.08
CA GLY A 23 -0.91 -0.17 6.23
C GLY A 23 -0.60 1.30 6.00
N PRO A 24 -0.19 2.00 7.05
CA PRO A 24 0.19 3.39 6.91
C PRO A 24 1.53 3.50 6.18
N ASN A 25 1.59 4.32 5.14
CA ASN A 25 2.82 4.54 4.36
C ASN A 25 3.95 5.19 5.19
N MET A 26 3.58 5.95 6.23
CA MET A 26 4.48 6.53 7.23
C MET A 26 3.85 6.37 8.61
N ARG A 27 4.65 6.40 9.68
CA ARG A 27 4.15 6.29 11.07
C ARG A 27 3.02 7.31 11.30
N MET A 28 1.89 6.86 11.84
CA MET A 28 0.66 7.65 12.07
C MET A 28 -0.09 8.11 10.80
N GLY A 29 0.30 7.68 9.60
CA GLY A 29 -0.51 7.90 8.40
C GLY A 29 -1.80 7.08 8.41
N PRO A 30 -2.79 7.43 7.57
CA PRO A 30 -3.93 6.56 7.31
C PRO A 30 -3.50 5.26 6.61
N GLY A 31 -4.29 4.20 6.77
CA GLY A 31 -4.07 2.94 6.05
C GLY A 31 -4.21 3.13 4.54
N GLN A 32 -3.39 2.41 3.78
CA GLN A 32 -3.44 2.40 2.31
C GLN A 32 -3.03 1.03 1.79
N ILE A 33 -3.68 0.54 0.73
CA ILE A 33 -3.15 -0.57 -0.07
C ILE A 33 -2.08 0.03 -1.00
N PRO A 34 -0.81 -0.40 -0.94
CA PRO A 34 0.23 0.15 -1.81
C PRO A 34 -0.11 -0.02 -3.29
N ARG A 35 0.21 0.98 -4.13
CA ARG A 35 -0.05 0.94 -5.58
C ARG A 35 0.54 -0.30 -6.25
N GLU A 36 1.72 -0.73 -5.83
CA GLU A 36 2.40 -1.93 -6.34
C GLU A 36 1.55 -3.18 -6.10
N ASN A 37 0.87 -3.26 -4.96
CA ASN A 37 -0.03 -4.37 -4.64
C ASN A 37 -1.30 -4.32 -5.48
N ILE A 38 -1.84 -3.13 -5.77
CA ILE A 38 -2.99 -2.99 -6.68
C ILE A 38 -2.60 -3.42 -8.11
N VAL A 39 -1.45 -2.98 -8.60
CA VAL A 39 -0.93 -3.35 -9.93
C VAL A 39 -0.64 -4.85 -10.01
N TRP A 40 -0.03 -5.42 -8.96
CA TRP A 40 0.18 -6.86 -8.85
C TRP A 40 -1.16 -7.62 -8.82
N LEU A 41 -2.14 -7.14 -8.06
CA LEU A 41 -3.46 -7.76 -8.00
C LEU A 41 -4.14 -7.74 -9.37
N ASP A 42 -4.04 -6.65 -10.13
CA ASP A 42 -4.52 -6.60 -11.51
C ASP A 42 -3.87 -7.69 -12.38
N SER A 43 -2.59 -7.98 -12.19
CA SER A 43 -1.91 -9.08 -12.92
C SER A 43 -2.47 -10.47 -12.56
N VAL A 44 -2.92 -10.66 -11.32
CA VAL A 44 -3.56 -11.91 -10.85
C VAL A 44 -4.99 -12.01 -11.39
N LEU A 45 -5.78 -10.95 -11.23
CA LEU A 45 -7.21 -10.93 -11.56
C LEU A 45 -7.47 -10.87 -13.07
N ASN A 46 -6.50 -10.48 -13.88
CA ASN A 46 -6.65 -10.44 -15.34
C ASN A 46 -6.26 -11.77 -16.02
N VAL A 47 -5.75 -12.75 -15.28
CA VAL A 47 -5.57 -14.11 -15.82
C VAL A 47 -6.96 -14.69 -16.11
N PRO A 48 -7.27 -15.14 -17.34
CA PRO A 48 -8.62 -15.56 -17.72
C PRO A 48 -9.24 -16.60 -16.78
N VAL A 49 -8.49 -17.66 -16.43
CA VAL A 49 -8.98 -18.71 -15.51
C VAL A 49 -9.36 -18.16 -14.14
N ASN A 50 -8.60 -17.19 -13.61
CA ASN A 50 -8.85 -16.59 -12.31
C ASN A 50 -10.15 -15.77 -12.27
N ARG A 51 -10.60 -15.24 -13.42
CA ARG A 51 -11.82 -14.44 -13.53
C ARG A 51 -13.10 -15.26 -13.41
N GLU A 52 -13.00 -16.56 -13.66
CA GLU A 52 -14.11 -17.51 -13.59
C GLU A 52 -14.24 -18.14 -12.19
N MET A 53 -13.26 -17.94 -11.31
CA MET A 53 -13.21 -18.54 -9.97
C MET A 53 -14.05 -17.76 -8.95
N LYS A 54 -14.51 -18.47 -7.92
CA LYS A 54 -15.12 -17.89 -6.71
C LYS A 54 -14.03 -17.18 -5.90
N VAL A 55 -14.21 -15.91 -5.57
CA VAL A 55 -13.15 -15.12 -4.91
C VAL A 55 -13.42 -14.94 -3.41
N ILE A 56 -12.40 -15.25 -2.60
CA ILE A 56 -12.29 -14.78 -1.21
C ILE A 56 -11.10 -13.82 -1.15
N SER A 57 -11.36 -12.58 -0.73
CA SER A 57 -10.34 -11.55 -0.63
C SER A 57 -9.99 -11.25 0.82
N VAL A 58 -8.71 -11.04 1.10
CA VAL A 58 -8.18 -10.71 2.42
C VAL A 58 -7.43 -9.39 2.34
N ASN A 59 -7.74 -8.46 3.24
CA ASN A 59 -7.00 -7.21 3.38
C ASN A 59 -6.85 -6.90 4.87
N HIS A 60 -5.72 -6.34 5.31
CA HIS A 60 -5.55 -6.08 6.74
C HIS A 60 -6.60 -5.12 7.30
N TYR A 61 -6.79 -3.97 6.64
CA TYR A 61 -7.81 -2.97 6.99
C TYR A 61 -9.21 -3.36 6.47
N PRO A 62 -10.28 -2.93 7.15
CA PRO A 62 -11.62 -2.89 6.58
C PRO A 62 -11.63 -2.17 5.22
N LEU A 63 -12.52 -2.59 4.32
CA LEU A 63 -12.69 -1.93 3.03
C LEU A 63 -13.78 -0.86 3.11
N ASP A 64 -13.52 0.12 3.98
CA ASP A 64 -14.35 1.29 4.24
C ASP A 64 -13.49 2.57 4.22
N ASP A 65 -14.07 3.70 4.60
CA ASP A 65 -13.43 5.03 4.61
C ASP A 65 -12.26 5.15 5.61
N GLY A 66 -12.03 4.14 6.47
CA GLY A 66 -10.82 4.03 7.28
C GLY A 66 -9.55 3.64 6.50
N LEU A 67 -9.70 3.19 5.26
CA LEU A 67 -8.61 2.83 4.35
C LEU A 67 -8.63 3.76 3.14
N ASN A 68 -7.63 4.63 2.96
CA ASN A 68 -7.62 5.74 1.97
C ASN A 68 -8.13 5.40 0.56
N ASN A 69 -7.82 4.20 0.08
CA ASN A 69 -8.12 3.74 -1.26
C ASN A 69 -8.93 2.44 -1.27
N TRP A 70 -9.81 2.25 -0.28
CA TRP A 70 -10.68 1.07 -0.20
C TRP A 70 -11.42 0.77 -1.50
N TYR A 71 -11.90 1.83 -2.17
CA TYR A 71 -12.62 1.77 -3.43
C TYR A 71 -11.81 1.11 -4.56
N GLU A 72 -10.48 1.23 -4.55
CA GLU A 72 -9.63 0.55 -5.54
C GLU A 72 -9.78 -0.97 -5.47
N LEU A 73 -9.93 -1.52 -4.26
CA LEU A 73 -10.11 -2.96 -4.08
C LEU A 73 -11.58 -3.36 -4.25
N THR A 74 -12.54 -2.65 -3.64
CA THR A 74 -13.96 -3.02 -3.75
C THR A 74 -14.45 -2.97 -5.20
N ASP A 75 -14.03 -1.99 -6.01
CA ASP A 75 -14.41 -1.89 -7.42
C ASP A 75 -13.89 -3.03 -8.29
N ARG A 76 -12.72 -3.59 -7.93
CA ARG A 76 -12.15 -4.75 -8.62
C ARG A 76 -12.89 -6.02 -8.22
N LEU A 77 -13.11 -6.21 -6.93
CA LEU A 77 -13.81 -7.37 -6.39
C LEU A 77 -15.26 -7.47 -6.90
N LYS A 78 -15.96 -6.34 -7.03
CA LYS A 78 -17.33 -6.29 -7.57
C LYS A 78 -17.46 -6.68 -9.04
N LYS A 79 -16.36 -6.71 -9.80
CA LYS A 79 -16.32 -7.18 -11.19
C LYS A 79 -16.11 -8.69 -11.31
N LEU A 80 -15.92 -9.37 -10.18
CA LEU A 80 -15.63 -10.79 -10.08
C LEU A 80 -16.72 -11.50 -9.28
N ASP A 81 -16.67 -12.83 -9.27
CA ASP A 81 -17.53 -13.65 -8.43
C ASP A 81 -17.06 -13.67 -6.96
N THR A 82 -16.96 -12.48 -6.36
CA THR A 82 -16.51 -12.31 -4.97
C THR A 82 -17.58 -12.73 -3.98
N ARG A 83 -17.25 -13.72 -3.15
CA ARG A 83 -18.16 -14.35 -2.18
C ARG A 83 -17.93 -13.87 -0.75
N LEU A 84 -16.72 -13.43 -0.42
CA LEU A 84 -16.37 -12.99 0.93
C LEU A 84 -15.14 -12.08 0.92
N ALA A 85 -15.16 -11.06 1.79
CA ALA A 85 -13.98 -10.29 2.16
C ALA A 85 -13.62 -10.51 3.65
N ILE A 86 -12.33 -10.53 3.98
CA ILE A 86 -11.85 -10.74 5.35
C ILE A 86 -10.87 -9.65 5.73
N CYS A 87 -11.01 -9.10 6.94
CA CYS A 87 -10.04 -8.15 7.50
C CYS A 87 -9.65 -8.45 8.95
N GLY A 88 -8.67 -7.70 9.47
CA GLY A 88 -8.12 -7.96 10.81
C GLY A 88 -7.77 -6.72 11.65
N HIS A 89 -7.76 -5.50 11.10
CA HIS A 89 -7.21 -4.32 11.78
C HIS A 89 -7.86 -4.01 13.14
N GLY A 90 -9.17 -4.22 13.29
CA GLY A 90 -9.87 -3.97 14.56
C GLY A 90 -9.68 -5.08 15.61
N HIS A 91 -8.91 -6.13 15.31
CA HIS A 91 -8.57 -7.23 16.22
C HIS A 91 -9.77 -7.85 16.96
N SER A 92 -10.96 -7.86 16.33
CA SER A 92 -12.19 -8.37 16.91
C SER A 92 -12.98 -9.20 15.91
N ASN A 93 -13.82 -10.10 16.39
CA ASN A 93 -14.68 -10.91 15.54
C ASN A 93 -15.98 -10.15 15.27
N ARG A 94 -16.22 -9.76 14.02
CA ARG A 94 -17.42 -9.03 13.62
C ARG A 94 -17.87 -9.47 12.23
N VAL A 95 -19.19 -9.63 12.08
CA VAL A 95 -19.80 -9.68 10.74
C VAL A 95 -19.86 -8.25 10.21
N MET A 96 -19.45 -8.08 8.96
CA MET A 96 -19.35 -6.80 8.27
C MET A 96 -19.93 -6.90 6.87
N ASN A 97 -20.02 -5.76 6.20
CA ASN A 97 -20.37 -5.64 4.79
C ASN A 97 -19.48 -4.57 4.16
N PHE A 98 -18.84 -4.89 3.04
CA PHE A 98 -18.01 -3.96 2.29
C PHE A 98 -18.67 -3.66 0.95
N GLU A 99 -19.53 -2.66 0.98
CA GLU A 99 -20.30 -2.18 -0.15
C GLU A 99 -21.10 -3.27 -0.89
N GLY A 100 -21.79 -4.13 -0.14
CA GLY A 100 -22.56 -5.27 -0.67
C GLY A 100 -21.80 -6.60 -0.62
N ILE A 101 -20.47 -6.59 -0.47
CA ILE A 101 -19.67 -7.82 -0.30
C ILE A 101 -19.80 -8.29 1.16
N PRO A 102 -20.29 -9.52 1.44
CA PRO A 102 -20.25 -10.07 2.78
C PRO A 102 -18.84 -10.08 3.33
N ALA A 103 -18.66 -9.69 4.59
CA ALA A 103 -17.33 -9.56 5.16
C ALA A 103 -17.24 -10.04 6.61
N LEU A 104 -16.04 -10.45 7.02
CA LEU A 104 -15.71 -10.81 8.39
C LEU A 104 -14.46 -10.06 8.85
N MET A 105 -14.57 -9.34 9.96
CA MET A 105 -13.39 -8.95 10.74
C MET A 105 -13.02 -10.09 11.67
N CYS A 106 -11.74 -10.42 11.70
CA CYS A 106 -11.16 -11.46 12.52
C CYS A 106 -10.33 -10.87 13.66
N ARG A 107 -10.34 -11.54 14.81
CA ARG A 107 -9.43 -11.26 15.92
C ARG A 107 -7.96 -11.43 15.55
N SER A 108 -7.10 -10.78 16.32
CA SER A 108 -5.66 -11.04 16.32
C SER A 108 -5.31 -12.33 17.08
N ASN A 109 -4.17 -12.92 16.72
CA ASN A 109 -3.54 -14.02 17.47
C ASN A 109 -3.02 -13.58 18.85
N LEU A 110 -2.85 -12.26 19.05
CA LEU A 110 -2.42 -11.68 20.30
C LEU A 110 -3.41 -11.95 21.43
N ARG A 111 -2.87 -12.00 22.64
CA ARG A 111 -3.62 -12.20 23.88
C ARG A 111 -4.47 -10.99 24.25
N ALA A 112 -3.98 -9.78 23.98
CA ALA A 112 -4.65 -8.52 24.34
C ALA A 112 -5.20 -8.52 25.79
N GLY A 113 -4.36 -8.96 26.74
CA GLY A 113 -4.74 -9.07 28.16
C GLY A 113 -5.46 -10.36 28.57
N ARG A 114 -5.75 -11.28 27.63
CA ARG A 114 -6.35 -12.60 27.93
C ARG A 114 -5.29 -13.66 28.28
N ASP A 115 -5.71 -14.70 29.00
CA ASP A 115 -4.83 -15.79 29.44
C ASP A 115 -4.13 -16.51 28.28
N ARG A 116 -4.85 -16.70 27.16
CA ARG A 116 -4.35 -17.39 25.96
C ARG A 116 -4.72 -16.64 24.68
N GLY A 117 -3.84 -16.74 23.67
CA GLY A 117 -4.08 -16.21 22.33
C GLY A 117 -5.13 -17.03 21.59
N GLY A 118 -5.47 -16.66 20.37
CA GLY A 118 -6.38 -17.46 19.55
C GLY A 118 -6.50 -16.94 18.13
N TYR A 119 -6.84 -17.81 17.20
CA TYR A 119 -6.99 -17.48 15.78
C TYR A 119 -8.34 -17.97 15.28
N ASN A 120 -8.83 -17.41 14.17
CA ASN A 120 -10.06 -17.89 13.56
C ASN A 120 -9.78 -19.14 12.70
N ILE A 121 -10.66 -20.13 12.81
CA ILE A 121 -10.83 -21.19 11.84
C ILE A 121 -12.06 -20.82 11.01
N LEU A 122 -11.86 -20.72 9.70
CA LEU A 122 -12.92 -20.54 8.73
C LEU A 122 -13.09 -21.85 7.99
N THR A 123 -14.27 -22.46 8.10
CA THR A 123 -14.60 -23.73 7.45
C THR A 123 -15.63 -23.47 6.37
N ILE A 124 -15.30 -23.81 5.13
CA ILE A 124 -16.24 -23.82 4.02
C ILE A 124 -16.89 -25.21 3.99
N ASN A 125 -18.21 -25.26 4.16
CA ASN A 125 -19.00 -26.47 4.11
C ASN A 125 -19.64 -26.59 2.73
N GLY A 126 -19.11 -27.49 1.89
CA GLY A 126 -19.43 -27.53 0.46
C GLY A 126 -19.00 -26.25 -0.23
N ASP A 127 -19.94 -25.61 -0.93
CA ASP A 127 -19.65 -24.45 -1.80
C ASP A 127 -20.45 -23.20 -1.42
N THR A 128 -21.27 -23.29 -0.36
CA THR A 128 -22.36 -22.33 -0.12
C THR A 128 -22.34 -21.71 1.25
N LEU A 129 -21.58 -22.27 2.20
CA LEU A 129 -21.62 -21.84 3.60
C LEU A 129 -20.23 -21.79 4.19
N LEU A 130 -19.87 -20.65 4.79
CA LEU A 130 -18.69 -20.51 5.62
C LEU A 130 -19.09 -20.33 7.08
N THR A 131 -18.47 -21.09 7.97
CA THR A 131 -18.59 -20.93 9.42
C THR A 131 -17.27 -20.47 10.02
N ALA A 132 -17.33 -19.51 10.94
CA ALA A 132 -16.16 -18.97 11.62
C ALA A 132 -16.20 -19.30 13.11
N ALA A 133 -15.12 -19.88 13.64
CA ALA A 133 -14.93 -20.20 15.05
C ALA A 133 -13.56 -19.72 15.52
N VAL A 134 -13.39 -19.51 16.83
CA VAL A 134 -12.08 -19.20 17.41
C VAL A 134 -11.43 -20.47 17.92
N ARG A 135 -10.17 -20.70 17.57
CA ARG A 135 -9.35 -21.74 18.18
C ARG A 135 -8.32 -21.15 19.11
N HIS A 136 -8.33 -21.63 20.34
CA HIS A 136 -7.27 -21.42 21.33
C HIS A 136 -6.23 -22.55 21.19
N PRO A 137 -4.99 -22.25 20.78
CA PRO A 137 -3.93 -23.26 20.67
C PRO A 137 -3.41 -23.67 22.05
N VAL A 138 -2.84 -24.89 22.15
CA VAL A 138 -2.12 -25.39 23.34
C VAL A 138 -1.17 -24.32 23.91
N ALA A 139 -1.23 -24.08 25.22
CA ALA A 139 -0.32 -23.14 25.90
C ALA A 139 -0.04 -23.59 27.34
N GLY A 140 1.17 -24.11 27.60
CA GLY A 140 1.44 -24.82 28.87
C GLY A 140 0.61 -26.09 28.97
N ASP A 141 -0.03 -26.34 30.12
CA ASP A 141 -0.77 -27.57 30.42
C ASP A 141 -2.20 -27.62 29.84
N THR A 142 -2.54 -26.66 28.98
CA THR A 142 -3.91 -26.49 28.49
C THR A 142 -4.10 -27.10 27.11
N ILE A 143 -5.17 -27.86 26.90
CA ILE A 143 -5.50 -28.45 25.60
C ILE A 143 -5.94 -27.39 24.58
N ALA A 144 -5.85 -27.73 23.29
CA ALA A 144 -6.41 -26.90 22.24
C ALA A 144 -7.94 -27.00 22.27
N GLU A 145 -8.60 -25.85 22.12
CA GLU A 145 -10.06 -25.76 22.18
C GLU A 145 -10.57 -24.94 21.00
N THR A 146 -11.62 -25.41 20.34
CA THR A 146 -12.34 -24.64 19.32
C THR A 146 -13.66 -24.19 19.92
N MET A 147 -13.83 -22.87 20.05
CA MET A 147 -15.03 -22.25 20.58
C MET A 147 -16.23 -22.47 19.63
N PRO A 148 -17.47 -22.25 20.11
CA PRO A 148 -18.64 -22.23 19.24
C PRO A 148 -18.47 -21.27 18.05
N VAL A 149 -19.16 -21.61 16.96
CA VAL A 149 -19.23 -20.76 15.76
C VAL A 149 -19.78 -19.39 16.14
N TRP A 150 -19.06 -18.33 15.80
CA TRP A 150 -19.45 -16.95 16.07
C TRP A 150 -20.03 -16.24 14.84
N ALA A 151 -19.76 -16.73 13.63
CA ALA A 151 -20.40 -16.23 12.41
C ALA A 151 -20.63 -17.34 11.40
N THR A 152 -21.69 -17.16 10.61
CA THR A 152 -22.02 -17.98 9.45
C THR A 152 -22.32 -17.06 8.28
N VAL A 153 -21.70 -17.29 7.13
CA VAL A 153 -21.86 -16.49 5.92
C VAL A 153 -22.23 -17.40 4.76
N ARG A 154 -23.29 -17.05 4.02
CA ARG A 154 -23.59 -17.71 2.75
C ARG A 154 -22.63 -17.21 1.69
N LEU A 155 -21.93 -18.13 1.03
CA LEU A 155 -20.98 -17.82 -0.04
C LEU A 155 -21.70 -17.79 -1.39
N GLU A 156 -22.74 -16.99 -1.51
CA GLU A 156 -23.58 -16.93 -2.71
C GLU A 156 -23.04 -15.94 -3.75
N ARG A 157 -23.47 -16.11 -5.01
CA ARG A 157 -23.08 -15.19 -6.07
C ARG A 157 -23.87 -13.91 -5.89
N HIS A 158 -23.17 -12.78 -5.90
CA HIS A 158 -23.80 -11.47 -5.80
C HIS A 158 -23.82 -10.79 -7.17
N ASP A 159 -24.98 -10.26 -7.57
CA ASP A 159 -25.08 -9.31 -8.69
C ASP A 159 -24.88 -7.89 -8.16
N PHE A 160 -23.62 -7.44 -8.12
CA PHE A 160 -23.28 -6.11 -7.65
C PHE A 160 -23.79 -4.98 -8.57
N ASN A 161 -24.22 -5.27 -9.81
CA ASN A 161 -24.81 -4.27 -10.70
C ASN A 161 -26.30 -4.02 -10.39
N ALA A 162 -26.95 -5.01 -9.77
CA ALA A 162 -28.33 -4.89 -9.31
C ALA A 162 -28.45 -4.06 -8.02
N ASP A 163 -27.38 -3.97 -7.21
CA ASP A 163 -27.35 -3.12 -6.01
C ASP A 163 -27.52 -1.64 -6.38
N LYS A 164 -28.54 -0.99 -5.79
CA LYS A 164 -28.84 0.45 -5.96
C LYS A 164 -28.46 1.27 -4.73
N THR A 165 -27.85 0.65 -3.74
CA THR A 165 -27.35 1.33 -2.54
C THR A 165 -26.28 2.33 -2.93
N THR A 166 -26.38 3.55 -2.42
CA THR A 166 -25.34 4.56 -2.57
C THR A 166 -24.30 4.35 -1.49
N TRP A 167 -23.12 3.91 -1.89
CA TRP A 167 -21.99 3.71 -0.99
C TRP A 167 -21.16 4.99 -0.90
N PRO A 168 -20.60 5.34 0.28
CA PRO A 168 -19.70 6.49 0.41
C PRO A 168 -18.53 6.40 -0.57
N ARG A 169 -18.12 7.53 -1.14
CA ARG A 169 -16.98 7.67 -2.05
C ARG A 169 -16.23 8.96 -1.75
N PRO A 170 -14.94 9.08 -2.16
CA PRO A 170 -14.25 10.35 -2.10
C PRO A 170 -15.00 11.44 -2.86
N ASP A 171 -15.22 12.57 -2.20
CA ASP A 171 -15.91 13.73 -2.79
C ASP A 171 -14.92 14.63 -3.54
N TYR A 172 -15.15 14.81 -4.84
CA TYR A 172 -14.37 15.68 -5.71
C TYR A 172 -15.15 16.91 -6.19
N SER A 173 -16.32 17.19 -5.61
CA SER A 173 -17.21 18.32 -6.00
C SER A 173 -16.55 19.69 -5.86
N MET A 174 -15.46 19.80 -5.09
CA MET A 174 -14.63 21.01 -5.06
C MET A 174 -14.12 21.40 -6.46
N ASN A 175 -13.82 20.41 -7.31
CA ASN A 175 -13.31 20.67 -8.66
C ASN A 175 -14.36 21.39 -9.54
N ASP A 176 -15.64 21.12 -9.32
CA ASP A 176 -16.73 21.77 -10.07
C ASP A 176 -16.87 23.26 -9.73
N LYS A 177 -16.41 23.67 -8.53
CA LYS A 177 -16.43 25.08 -8.10
C LYS A 177 -15.31 25.92 -8.71
N TYR A 178 -14.23 25.30 -9.19
CA TYR A 178 -13.04 25.98 -9.70
C TYR A 178 -12.75 25.58 -11.15
N VAL A 179 -13.69 25.87 -12.06
CA VAL A 179 -13.64 25.46 -13.49
C VAL A 179 -12.42 25.95 -14.28
N ASN A 180 -11.74 26.99 -13.78
CA ASN A 180 -10.50 27.51 -14.34
C ASN A 180 -9.26 26.67 -13.95
N VAL A 181 -9.38 25.78 -12.96
CA VAL A 181 -8.37 24.78 -12.61
C VAL A 181 -8.62 23.55 -13.47
N ARG A 182 -7.66 23.24 -14.34
CA ARG A 182 -7.74 22.05 -15.21
C ARG A 182 -6.43 21.29 -15.20
N GLU A 183 -6.53 19.98 -15.32
CA GLU A 183 -5.38 19.13 -15.58
C GLU A 183 -4.71 19.54 -16.91
N THR A 184 -3.41 19.81 -16.86
CA THR A 184 -2.62 20.12 -18.07
C THR A 184 -1.90 18.89 -18.61
N TRP A 185 -1.53 17.98 -17.72
CA TRP A 185 -1.02 16.65 -18.03
C TRP A 185 -1.12 15.78 -16.78
N ARG A 186 -1.07 14.47 -16.97
CA ARG A 186 -1.05 13.46 -15.91
C ARG A 186 -0.02 12.40 -16.24
N LEU A 187 0.65 11.91 -15.20
CA LEU A 187 1.49 10.73 -15.21
C LEU A 187 0.97 9.78 -14.13
N GLN A 188 0.73 8.52 -14.50
CA GLN A 188 0.35 7.47 -13.56
C GLN A 188 1.58 6.61 -13.24
N GLU A 189 1.98 6.58 -11.99
CA GLU A 189 3.05 5.72 -11.50
C GLU A 189 2.52 4.31 -11.15
N ASN A 190 3.42 3.34 -11.19
CA ASN A 190 3.20 1.95 -10.77
C ASN A 190 3.51 1.71 -9.29
N ALA A 191 3.90 2.76 -8.57
CA ALA A 191 4.29 2.76 -7.16
C ALA A 191 3.70 3.98 -6.46
N ASP A 192 3.57 3.90 -5.13
CA ASP A 192 3.11 5.04 -4.34
C ASP A 192 4.12 6.20 -4.40
N ILE A 193 3.59 7.43 -4.39
CA ILE A 193 4.38 8.64 -4.21
C ILE A 193 4.21 9.07 -2.77
N GLY A 194 5.16 8.69 -1.92
CA GLY A 194 5.17 9.03 -0.49
C GLY A 194 5.92 10.32 -0.15
N ALA A 195 6.50 10.99 -1.16
CA ALA A 195 7.32 12.19 -1.01
C ALA A 195 6.72 13.37 -1.79
N GLY A 196 7.15 14.59 -1.47
CA GLY A 196 6.85 15.76 -2.28
C GLY A 196 7.56 15.74 -3.64
N ALA A 197 7.14 16.64 -4.53
CA ALA A 197 7.82 16.93 -5.78
C ALA A 197 8.62 18.22 -5.67
N THR A 198 9.78 18.31 -6.34
CA THR A 198 10.57 19.54 -6.42
C THR A 198 10.63 20.06 -7.85
N VAL A 199 10.27 21.32 -8.04
CA VAL A 199 10.28 21.97 -9.35
C VAL A 199 11.52 22.85 -9.49
N THR A 200 12.26 22.69 -10.58
CA THR A 200 13.41 23.54 -10.90
C THR A 200 13.58 23.69 -12.41
N GLY A 201 13.66 24.94 -12.87
CA GLY A 201 13.70 25.28 -14.29
C GLY A 201 12.50 24.72 -15.05
N LYS A 202 12.74 23.78 -15.98
CA LYS A 202 11.70 23.14 -16.82
C LYS A 202 11.36 21.71 -16.36
N LEU A 203 11.81 21.30 -15.19
CA LEU A 203 11.66 19.95 -14.67
C LEU A 203 10.91 19.92 -13.34
N ALA A 204 10.10 18.88 -13.15
CA ALA A 204 9.63 18.44 -11.85
C ALA A 204 10.37 17.14 -11.50
N VAL A 205 10.95 17.05 -10.31
CA VAL A 205 11.61 15.85 -9.81
C VAL A 205 10.70 15.19 -8.79
N ILE A 206 10.42 13.91 -9.00
CA ILE A 206 9.59 13.08 -8.12
C ILE A 206 10.36 11.83 -7.70
N THR A 207 9.92 11.24 -6.60
CA THR A 207 10.41 9.97 -6.10
C THR A 207 9.25 9.06 -5.72
N ASN A 208 9.47 7.73 -5.71
CA ASN A 208 8.42 6.77 -5.42
C ASN A 208 8.90 5.62 -4.52
N THR A 209 7.95 4.80 -4.06
CA THR A 209 8.21 3.64 -3.20
C THR A 209 8.83 2.46 -3.93
N ALA A 210 8.84 2.42 -5.26
CA ALA A 210 9.64 1.46 -6.04
C ALA A 210 11.14 1.81 -6.05
N GLY A 211 11.55 2.91 -5.43
CA GLY A 211 12.95 3.29 -5.35
C GLY A 211 13.42 4.13 -6.53
N GLU A 212 12.53 4.78 -7.27
CA GLU A 212 12.89 5.53 -8.47
C GLU A 212 12.96 7.04 -8.20
N ILE A 213 13.97 7.70 -8.78
CA ILE A 213 14.07 9.16 -8.86
C ILE A 213 13.86 9.55 -10.33
N LYS A 214 12.81 10.32 -10.62
CA LYS A 214 12.45 10.71 -11.99
C LYS A 214 12.46 12.22 -12.13
N ALA A 215 13.00 12.73 -13.24
CA ALA A 215 12.68 14.08 -13.69
C ALA A 215 11.66 14.03 -14.82
N LEU A 216 10.62 14.81 -14.66
CA LEU A 216 9.53 14.99 -15.60
C LEU A 216 9.65 16.35 -16.26
N SER A 217 9.29 16.43 -17.54
CA SER A 217 9.13 17.70 -18.23
C SER A 217 7.93 18.46 -17.68
N LEU A 218 8.14 19.62 -17.05
CA LEU A 218 7.05 20.41 -16.46
C LEU A 218 5.96 20.81 -17.47
N ARG A 219 6.33 20.89 -18.76
CA ARG A 219 5.41 21.18 -19.87
C ARG A 219 4.37 20.08 -20.15
N ASN A 220 4.72 18.80 -19.98
CA ASN A 220 3.89 17.71 -20.49
C ASN A 220 4.02 16.37 -19.74
N GLY A 221 4.64 16.36 -18.56
CA GLY A 221 4.76 15.16 -17.72
C GLY A 221 5.71 14.07 -18.23
N ARG A 222 6.31 14.21 -19.43
CA ARG A 222 7.18 13.17 -19.99
C ARG A 222 8.44 12.98 -19.15
N VAL A 223 8.76 11.73 -18.82
CA VAL A 223 10.01 11.35 -18.14
C VAL A 223 11.19 11.75 -19.03
N ARG A 224 12.13 12.52 -18.47
CA ARG A 224 13.38 12.93 -19.11
C ARG A 224 14.53 12.02 -18.76
N TRP A 225 14.55 11.57 -17.51
CA TRP A 225 15.47 10.56 -17.01
C TRP A 225 14.83 9.88 -15.78
N ASN A 226 15.27 8.66 -15.52
CA ASN A 226 14.88 7.84 -14.38
C ASN A 226 16.15 7.20 -13.79
N VAL A 227 16.29 7.23 -12.48
CA VAL A 227 17.42 6.63 -11.75
C VAL A 227 16.86 5.70 -10.68
N PRO A 228 17.06 4.37 -10.78
CA PRO A 228 16.68 3.44 -9.73
C PRO A 228 17.63 3.56 -8.54
N THR A 229 17.12 3.23 -7.36
CA THR A 229 17.87 3.12 -6.10
C THR A 229 17.68 1.71 -5.53
N GLY A 230 18.28 1.42 -4.37
CA GLY A 230 18.22 0.09 -3.77
C GLY A 230 17.00 -0.16 -2.88
N ALA A 231 16.20 0.87 -2.58
CA ALA A 231 15.04 0.75 -1.69
C ALA A 231 14.05 1.92 -1.85
N LYS A 232 12.91 1.84 -1.14
CA LYS A 232 11.83 2.84 -1.17
C LYS A 232 12.33 4.27 -0.89
N ILE A 233 11.71 5.27 -1.51
CA ILE A 233 12.00 6.68 -1.28
C ILE A 233 10.79 7.39 -0.69
N TYR A 234 10.94 7.86 0.55
CA TYR A 234 10.00 8.76 1.24
C TYR A 234 10.54 10.19 1.38
N SER A 235 11.78 10.41 0.94
CA SER A 235 12.48 11.67 0.99
C SER A 235 12.05 12.57 -0.18
N THR A 236 11.62 13.79 0.12
CA THR A 236 11.38 14.82 -0.91
C THR A 236 12.74 15.28 -1.44
N PRO A 237 13.02 15.14 -2.75
CA PRO A 237 14.33 15.51 -3.30
C PRO A 237 14.56 17.02 -3.17
N ALA A 238 15.78 17.46 -2.86
CA ALA A 238 16.15 18.87 -2.91
C ALA A 238 16.87 19.20 -4.22
N THR A 239 16.88 20.47 -4.61
CA THR A 239 17.63 20.91 -5.80
C THR A 239 18.49 22.13 -5.49
N ALA A 240 19.70 22.16 -6.04
CA ALA A 240 20.59 23.30 -5.92
C ALA A 240 21.42 23.48 -7.20
N GLY A 241 21.15 24.57 -7.93
CA GLY A 241 21.75 24.83 -9.23
C GLY A 241 21.47 23.70 -10.23
N ARG A 242 22.53 22.97 -10.63
CA ARG A 242 22.44 21.86 -11.59
C ARG A 242 22.39 20.47 -10.92
N ARG A 243 22.08 20.41 -9.62
CA ARG A 243 22.07 19.17 -8.83
C ARG A 243 20.69 18.87 -8.28
N VAL A 244 20.36 17.59 -8.25
CA VAL A 244 19.25 17.00 -7.49
C VAL A 244 19.87 16.20 -6.36
N ILE A 245 19.44 16.43 -5.13
CA ILE A 245 19.84 15.68 -3.96
C ILE A 245 18.66 14.80 -3.53
N ALA A 246 18.88 13.50 -3.47
CA ALA A 246 17.86 12.54 -3.05
C ALA A 246 18.46 11.53 -2.08
N ALA A 247 17.67 11.12 -1.09
CA ALA A 247 18.03 10.09 -0.15
C ALA A 247 16.98 8.98 -0.16
N SER A 248 17.37 7.74 0.08
CA SER A 248 16.46 6.60 0.06
C SER A 248 16.64 5.70 1.27
N ALA A 249 15.70 4.77 1.45
CA ALA A 249 15.74 3.80 2.54
C ALA A 249 16.91 2.80 2.42
N ASP A 250 17.69 2.82 1.34
CA ASP A 250 18.92 2.04 1.21
C ASP A 250 20.11 2.67 1.97
N GLY A 251 19.88 3.85 2.58
CA GLY A 251 20.86 4.56 3.40
C GLY A 251 21.78 5.49 2.61
N MET A 252 21.63 5.58 1.28
CA MET A 252 22.45 6.42 0.43
C MET A 252 21.80 7.79 0.19
N VAL A 253 22.62 8.82 0.31
CA VAL A 253 22.36 10.18 -0.18
C VAL A 253 23.09 10.33 -1.51
N ARG A 254 22.40 10.82 -2.53
CA ARG A 254 22.93 10.92 -3.90
C ARG A 254 22.78 12.34 -4.41
N ALA A 255 23.82 12.89 -5.02
CA ALA A 255 23.70 14.04 -5.90
C ALA A 255 23.70 13.60 -7.36
N LEU A 256 22.68 14.02 -8.09
CA LEU A 256 22.50 13.72 -9.51
C LEU A 256 22.56 15.01 -10.33
N SER A 257 23.07 14.91 -11.55
CA SER A 257 22.94 15.95 -12.56
C SER A 257 21.46 16.20 -12.86
N LEU A 258 20.98 17.42 -12.66
CA LEU A 258 19.59 17.81 -12.95
C LEU A 258 19.22 17.56 -14.42
N LYS A 259 20.17 17.73 -15.35
CA LYS A 259 19.92 17.59 -16.79
C LYS A 259 19.76 16.13 -17.22
N SER A 260 20.52 15.21 -16.62
CA SER A 260 20.70 13.86 -17.16
C SER A 260 20.46 12.73 -16.16
N GLY A 261 20.25 13.02 -14.89
CA GLY A 261 20.19 12.01 -13.83
C GLY A 261 21.54 11.34 -13.52
N LYS A 262 22.64 11.75 -14.16
CA LYS A 262 23.96 11.15 -13.93
C LYS A 262 24.40 11.37 -12.48
N LEU A 263 24.81 10.31 -11.80
CA LEU A 263 25.40 10.39 -10.46
C LEU A 263 26.65 11.28 -10.48
N LEU A 264 26.68 12.25 -9.57
CA LEU A 264 27.82 13.15 -9.35
C LEU A 264 28.63 12.70 -8.15
N TRP A 265 27.96 12.40 -7.04
CA TRP A 265 28.53 11.82 -5.84
C TRP A 265 27.45 11.07 -5.04
N SER A 266 27.89 10.21 -4.12
CA SER A 266 27.02 9.53 -3.17
C SER A 266 27.69 9.40 -1.81
N PHE A 267 26.89 9.46 -0.74
CA PHE A 267 27.33 9.31 0.64
C PHE A 267 26.49 8.24 1.34
N ASN A 268 27.13 7.30 2.04
CA ASN A 268 26.45 6.26 2.80
C ASN A 268 26.26 6.68 4.26
N THR A 269 25.02 6.85 4.69
CA THR A 269 24.67 7.19 6.08
C THR A 269 24.69 5.98 7.03
N GLY A 270 24.81 4.77 6.47
CA GLY A 270 24.88 3.48 7.17
C GLY A 270 23.53 2.92 7.61
N GLN A 271 22.44 3.68 7.51
CA GLN A 271 21.09 3.29 7.93
C GLN A 271 20.03 3.96 7.03
N PRO A 272 18.79 3.43 6.96
CA PRO A 272 17.73 4.00 6.11
C PRO A 272 17.48 5.50 6.33
N VAL A 273 17.32 6.25 5.24
CA VAL A 273 17.00 7.68 5.24
C VAL A 273 15.61 7.90 4.68
N VAL A 274 14.72 8.42 5.53
CA VAL A 274 13.36 8.84 5.14
C VAL A 274 13.14 10.36 5.25
N ALA A 275 14.09 11.09 5.83
CA ALA A 275 14.04 12.54 5.92
C ALA A 275 14.36 13.19 4.57
N SER A 276 13.85 14.41 4.35
CA SER A 276 14.12 15.20 3.15
C SER A 276 15.41 16.01 3.33
N PRO A 277 16.37 15.99 2.38
CA PRO A 277 17.58 16.79 2.46
C PRO A 277 17.28 18.29 2.43
N VAL A 278 18.07 19.08 3.15
CA VAL A 278 18.03 20.55 3.10
C VAL A 278 19.36 21.06 2.55
N VAL A 279 19.31 21.93 1.54
CA VAL A 279 20.53 22.53 0.98
C VAL A 279 20.64 23.98 1.41
N SER A 280 21.74 24.34 2.08
CA SER A 280 22.01 25.71 2.51
C SER A 280 23.51 25.97 2.62
N GLY A 281 23.95 27.17 2.24
CA GLY A 281 25.35 27.60 2.40
C GLY A 281 26.37 26.66 1.74
N GLY A 282 26.05 26.09 0.58
CA GLY A 282 26.93 25.14 -0.11
C GLY A 282 27.00 23.75 0.52
N ARG A 283 26.12 23.44 1.49
CA ARG A 283 26.06 22.15 2.18
C ARG A 283 24.70 21.47 2.04
N VAL A 284 24.71 20.15 2.12
CA VAL A 284 23.53 19.29 2.24
C VAL A 284 23.42 18.82 3.68
N PHE A 285 22.31 19.14 4.33
CA PHE A 285 21.97 18.63 5.65
C PHE A 285 20.98 17.48 5.53
N ILE A 286 21.24 16.39 6.22
CA ILE A 286 20.38 15.20 6.18
C ILE A 286 20.44 14.44 7.51
N THR A 287 19.28 13.99 7.97
CA THR A 287 19.13 13.13 9.14
C THR A 287 18.53 11.79 8.72
N GLY A 288 18.72 10.75 9.53
CA GLY A 288 18.21 9.42 9.19
C GLY A 288 18.12 8.52 10.40
N SER A 289 17.88 7.24 10.14
CA SER A 289 17.71 6.22 11.19
C SER A 289 19.00 5.91 11.95
N SER A 290 20.15 6.43 11.50
CA SER A 290 21.44 6.33 12.23
C SER A 290 21.48 7.17 13.51
N GLY A 291 20.48 8.04 13.74
CA GLY A 291 20.48 8.97 14.86
C GLY A 291 21.48 10.12 14.70
N ARG A 292 22.09 10.28 13.53
CA ARG A 292 23.06 11.35 13.23
C ARG A 292 22.48 12.37 12.24
N CYS A 293 22.92 13.61 12.39
CA CYS A 293 22.77 14.64 11.38
C CYS A 293 24.10 14.78 10.62
N HIS A 294 24.05 14.70 9.30
CA HIS A 294 25.20 14.88 8.41
C HIS A 294 25.10 16.25 7.74
N ALA A 295 26.25 16.92 7.62
CA ALA A 295 26.43 18.10 6.79
C ALA A 295 27.50 17.77 5.75
N LEU A 296 27.08 17.63 4.49
CA LEU A 296 27.93 17.20 3.38
C LEU A 296 28.22 18.39 2.46
N ASP A 297 29.43 18.48 1.92
CA ASP A 297 29.70 19.46 0.87
C ASP A 297 28.82 19.18 -0.37
N LEU A 298 28.17 20.21 -0.91
CA LEU A 298 27.26 20.06 -2.05
C LEU A 298 27.98 19.61 -3.33
N THR A 299 29.28 19.90 -3.45
CA THR A 299 30.05 19.67 -4.67
C THR A 299 30.53 18.24 -4.80
N ASP A 300 30.97 17.61 -3.71
CA ASP A 300 31.60 16.28 -3.70
C ASP A 300 31.09 15.32 -2.62
N GLY A 301 30.28 15.78 -1.66
CA GLY A 301 29.68 14.95 -0.62
C GLY A 301 30.61 14.62 0.56
N THR A 302 31.72 15.35 0.73
CA THR A 302 32.63 15.23 1.88
C THR A 302 32.08 15.80 3.18
#